data_AF-A0A1B6H0G7-F1
#
_entry.id   AF-A0A1B6H0G7-F1
#
_cell.length_a   1.000
_cell.length_b   1.000
_cell.length_c   1.000
_cell.angle_alpha   90.00
_cell.angle_beta   90.00
_cell.angle_gamma   90.00
#
_symmetry.space_group_name_H-M   'P 1'
#
loop_
_entity.id
_entity.type
_entity.pdbx_description
1 polymer ?
#
loop_
_entity_poly.entity_id
_entity_poly.type
_entity_poly.pdbx_seq_one_letter_code
_entity_poly.pdbx_strand_id
1 'polypeptide(L)'
;LADAEANGANLCEVLNDQASKNDIQSKIASVGKQYSNLRKKLDHKKAEIENLLRDGRQFQESCSKIIGWLSDELSALSDKLSVSANKDVLQQQLDNYEPIYRNISIHEHEVIMLLNKGREMLTKKPEKQLQREMDKIQQNWEKLKREVVDRHTRLQTCMEHCKKYYTNQDRFMPWL
;
A
#
# COMPACT_ATOMS: atom_id res chain seq x y z
N LEU A 1 34.87 -22.55 -15.81
CA LEU A 1 34.44 -23.97 -15.88
C LEU A 1 34.95 -24.59 -17.18
N ALA A 2 34.63 -23.99 -18.33
CA ALA A 2 35.14 -24.43 -19.64
C ALA A 2 36.66 -24.68 -19.66
N ASP A 3 37.47 -23.76 -19.13
CA ASP A 3 38.93 -23.94 -19.10
C ASP A 3 39.39 -25.08 -18.18
N ALA A 4 38.67 -25.33 -17.07
CA ALA A 4 38.97 -26.41 -16.14
C ALA A 4 38.57 -27.78 -16.71
N GLU A 5 37.46 -27.83 -17.45
CA GLU A 5 37.03 -29.01 -18.20
C GLU A 5 38.02 -29.31 -19.34
N ALA A 6 38.45 -28.30 -20.10
CA ALA A 6 39.42 -28.44 -21.17
C ALA A 6 40.79 -28.90 -20.67
N ASN A 7 41.34 -28.26 -19.63
CA ASN A 7 42.62 -28.66 -19.03
C ASN A 7 42.55 -30.05 -18.40
N GLY A 8 41.40 -30.39 -17.81
CA GLY A 8 41.14 -31.69 -17.24
C GLY A 8 41.06 -32.81 -18.27
N ALA A 9 40.44 -32.54 -19.43
CA ALA A 9 40.44 -33.44 -20.58
C ALA A 9 41.88 -33.67 -21.10
N ASN A 10 42.65 -32.61 -21.28
CA ASN A 10 44.05 -32.68 -21.71
C ASN A 10 44.91 -33.51 -20.73
N LEU A 11 44.73 -33.33 -19.42
CA LEU A 11 45.42 -34.13 -18.40
C LEU A 11 45.06 -35.62 -18.49
N CYS A 12 43.80 -35.95 -18.78
CA CYS A 12 43.38 -37.34 -18.95
C CYS A 12 43.97 -37.99 -20.21
N GLU A 13 44.35 -37.22 -21.23
CA GLU A 13 45.05 -37.74 -22.42
C GLU A 13 46.51 -38.11 -22.13
N VAL A 14 47.20 -37.33 -21.28
CA VAL A 14 48.63 -37.51 -20.99
C VAL A 14 48.89 -38.53 -19.86
N LEU A 15 47.89 -38.82 -19.03
CA LEU A 15 48.02 -39.82 -17.96
C LEU A 15 47.98 -41.26 -18.49
N ASN A 16 48.77 -42.15 -17.89
CA ASN A 16 48.87 -43.56 -18.30
C ASN A 16 48.00 -44.51 -17.46
N ASP A 17 47.67 -44.15 -16.22
CA ASP A 17 46.88 -45.00 -15.33
C ASP A 17 45.41 -44.54 -15.23
N GLN A 18 44.50 -45.52 -15.23
CA GLN A 18 43.06 -45.26 -15.22
C GLN A 18 42.58 -44.62 -13.90
N ALA A 19 43.26 -44.89 -12.79
CA ALA A 19 42.89 -44.36 -11.48
C ALA A 19 43.02 -42.83 -11.44
N SER A 20 44.12 -42.29 -11.94
CA SER A 20 44.35 -40.84 -12.01
C SER A 20 43.38 -40.14 -12.97
N LYS A 21 43.04 -40.76 -14.11
CA LYS A 21 42.00 -40.24 -15.02
C LYS A 21 40.64 -40.15 -14.33
N ASN A 22 40.25 -41.21 -13.63
CA ASN A 22 38.98 -41.25 -12.89
C ASN A 22 38.93 -40.20 -11.77
N ASP A 23 40.04 -39.99 -11.05
CA ASP A 23 40.14 -38.96 -10.00
C ASP A 23 39.98 -37.54 -10.58
N ILE A 24 40.66 -37.25 -11.69
CA ILE A 24 40.54 -35.95 -12.38
C ILE A 24 39.12 -35.72 -12.88
N GLN A 25 38.51 -36.70 -13.55
CA GLN A 25 37.13 -36.61 -14.03
C GLN A 25 36.14 -36.41 -12.87
N SER A 26 36.33 -37.12 -11.76
CA SER A 26 35.51 -36.96 -10.54
C SER A 26 35.61 -35.55 -9.97
N LYS A 27 36.83 -34.99 -9.89
CA LYS A 27 37.07 -33.62 -9.42
C LYS A 27 36.43 -32.57 -10.34
N ILE A 28 36.58 -32.72 -11.66
CA ILE A 28 35.94 -31.82 -12.64
C ILE A 28 34.42 -31.89 -12.53
N ALA A 29 33.86 -33.09 -12.47
CA ALA A 29 32.42 -33.29 -12.31
C ALA A 29 31.90 -32.69 -11.00
N SER A 30 32.66 -32.82 -9.91
CA SER A 30 32.34 -32.19 -8.62
C SER A 30 32.35 -30.67 -8.72
N VAL A 31 33.37 -30.07 -9.33
CA VAL A 31 33.44 -28.61 -9.55
C VAL A 31 32.32 -28.14 -10.47
N GLY A 32 32.01 -28.87 -11.54
CA GLY A 32 30.89 -28.58 -12.44
C GLY A 32 29.54 -28.60 -11.72
N LYS A 33 29.32 -29.60 -10.84
CA LYS A 33 28.13 -29.67 -10.00
C LYS A 33 28.05 -28.50 -9.02
N GLN A 34 29.15 -28.15 -8.35
CA GLN A 34 29.20 -27.00 -7.44
C GLN A 34 28.92 -25.68 -8.18
N TYR A 35 29.52 -25.49 -9.35
CA TYR A 35 29.30 -24.31 -10.20
C TYR A 35 27.84 -24.20 -10.65
N SER A 36 27.25 -25.30 -11.15
CA SER A 36 25.85 -25.34 -11.57
C SER A 36 24.90 -25.02 -10.40
N ASN A 37 25.16 -25.58 -9.22
CA ASN A 37 24.39 -25.30 -8.01
C ASN A 37 24.52 -23.83 -7.57
N LEU A 38 25.73 -23.26 -7.62
CA LEU A 38 25.96 -21.87 -7.28
C LEU A 38 25.24 -20.94 -8.26
N ARG A 39 25.31 -21.23 -9.56
CA ARG A 39 24.60 -20.46 -10.60
C ARG A 39 23.09 -20.47 -10.37
N LYS A 40 22.49 -21.63 -10.12
CA LYS A 40 21.06 -21.75 -9.77
C LYS A 40 20.69 -20.91 -8.53
N LYS A 41 21.51 -20.95 -7.47
CA LYS A 41 21.29 -20.14 -6.27
C LYS A 41 21.39 -18.64 -6.55
N LEU A 42 22.35 -18.23 -7.38
CA LEU A 42 22.54 -16.83 -7.77
C LEU A 42 21.36 -16.33 -8.61
N ASP A 43 20.92 -17.10 -9.60
CA ASP A 43 19.77 -16.76 -10.45
C ASP A 43 18.49 -16.63 -9.61
N HIS A 44 18.27 -17.54 -8.65
CA HIS A 44 17.15 -17.45 -7.72
C HIS A 44 17.22 -16.21 -6.83
N LYS A 45 18.39 -15.92 -6.24
CA LYS A 45 18.59 -14.72 -5.41
C LYS A 45 18.43 -13.43 -6.20
N LYS A 46 18.88 -13.41 -7.45
CA LYS A 46 18.68 -12.27 -8.36
C LYS A 46 17.19 -12.02 -8.59
N ALA A 47 16.43 -13.05 -8.95
CA ALA A 47 14.99 -12.94 -9.16
C ALA A 47 14.24 -12.48 -7.90
N GLU A 48 14.63 -12.98 -6.71
CA GLU A 48 14.09 -12.54 -5.42
C GLU A 48 14.33 -11.04 -5.18
N ILE A 49 15.55 -10.57 -5.39
CA ILE A 49 15.91 -9.16 -5.21
C ILE A 49 15.18 -8.26 -6.22
N GLU A 50 15.09 -8.67 -7.48
CA GLU A 50 14.36 -7.92 -8.52
C GLU A 50 12.87 -7.78 -8.18
N ASN A 51 12.25 -8.85 -7.67
CA ASN A 51 10.87 -8.82 -7.19
C ASN A 51 10.71 -7.86 -5.99
N LEU A 52 11.57 -7.97 -4.97
CA LEU A 52 11.54 -7.08 -3.81
C LEU A 52 11.71 -5.61 -4.19
N LEU A 53 12.61 -5.31 -5.14
CA LEU A 53 12.82 -3.95 -5.65
C LEU A 53 11.57 -3.42 -6.35
N ARG A 54 10.93 -4.23 -7.20
CA ARG A 54 9.68 -3.84 -7.87
C ARG A 54 8.56 -3.57 -6.85
N ASP A 55 8.37 -4.49 -5.91
CA ASP A 55 7.31 -4.39 -4.91
C ASP A 55 7.52 -3.19 -3.98
N GLY A 56 8.79 -2.88 -3.66
CA GLY A 56 9.18 -1.68 -2.91
C GLY A 56 8.92 -0.38 -3.67
N ARG A 57 9.22 -0.34 -4.97
CA ARG A 57 8.91 0.83 -5.83
C ARG A 57 7.41 1.08 -5.93
N GLN A 58 6.62 0.04 -6.18
CA GLN A 58 5.15 0.15 -6.24
C GLN A 58 4.56 0.63 -4.90
N PHE A 59 5.11 0.16 -3.79
CA PHE A 59 4.71 0.61 -2.47
C PHE A 59 5.01 2.10 -2.25
N GLN A 60 6.23 2.55 -2.57
CA GLN A 60 6.62 3.96 -2.47
C GLN A 60 5.78 4.88 -3.37
N GLU A 61 5.44 4.43 -4.58
CA GLU A 61 4.52 5.15 -5.46
C GLU A 61 3.12 5.26 -4.85
N SER A 62 2.61 4.18 -4.25
CA SER A 62 1.31 4.16 -3.57
C SER A 62 1.29 5.11 -2.36
N CYS A 63 2.38 5.13 -1.56
CA CYS A 63 2.55 6.10 -0.49
C CYS A 63 2.49 7.53 -1.00
N SER A 64 3.22 7.83 -2.07
CA SER A 64 3.26 9.18 -2.66
C SER A 64 1.88 9.63 -3.13
N LYS A 65 1.12 8.75 -3.79
CA LYS A 65 -0.26 9.01 -4.25
C LYS A 65 -1.20 9.29 -3.07
N ILE A 66 -1.20 8.43 -2.04
CA ILE A 66 -2.06 8.62 -0.87
C ILE A 66 -1.68 9.86 -0.07
N ILE A 67 -0.39 10.17 0.07
CA ILE A 67 0.06 11.39 0.76
C ILE A 67 -0.43 12.64 0.02
N GLY A 68 -0.29 12.68 -1.31
CA GLY A 68 -0.80 13.77 -2.14
C GLY A 68 -2.32 13.92 -1.98
N TRP A 69 -3.04 12.83 -2.19
CA TRP A 69 -4.50 12.82 -2.06
C TRP A 69 -4.98 13.28 -0.67
N LEU A 70 -4.40 12.76 0.41
CA LEU A 70 -4.73 13.19 1.78
C LEU A 70 -4.48 14.69 1.98
N SER A 71 -3.40 15.22 1.39
CA SER A 71 -3.07 16.64 1.48
C SER A 71 -4.12 17.51 0.76
N ASP A 72 -4.52 17.09 -0.43
CA ASP A 72 -5.51 17.81 -1.25
C ASP A 72 -6.89 17.82 -0.57
N GLU A 73 -7.35 16.68 -0.07
CA GLU A 73 -8.64 16.56 0.63
C GLU A 73 -8.65 17.35 1.95
N LEU A 74 -7.59 17.26 2.75
CA LEU A 74 -7.48 18.04 4.00
C LEU A 74 -7.44 19.55 3.74
N SER A 75 -6.83 19.97 2.62
CA SER A 75 -6.84 21.38 2.19
C SER A 75 -8.26 21.82 1.82
N ALA A 76 -8.98 21.00 1.06
CA ALA A 76 -10.35 21.30 0.61
C ALA A 76 -11.35 21.41 1.77
N LEU A 77 -11.12 20.72 2.89
CA LEU A 77 -11.99 20.78 4.08
C LEU A 77 -11.76 22.00 4.99
N SER A 78 -10.77 22.86 4.70
CA SER A 78 -10.42 23.99 5.55
C SER A 78 -11.55 25.02 5.71
N ASP A 79 -12.48 25.09 4.77
CA ASP A 79 -13.66 25.97 4.81
C ASP A 79 -14.83 25.32 5.58
N LYS A 80 -14.88 25.53 6.88
CA LYS A 80 -15.98 25.06 7.74
C LYS A 80 -17.21 25.97 7.63
N LEU A 81 -18.11 25.67 6.69
CA LEU A 81 -19.45 26.28 6.67
C LEU A 81 -20.32 25.74 7.81
N SER A 82 -21.04 26.61 8.52
CA SER A 82 -22.04 26.21 9.52
C SER A 82 -23.20 25.41 8.91
N VAL A 83 -23.78 24.50 9.69
CA VAL A 83 -25.00 23.77 9.29
C VAL A 83 -26.19 24.72 9.34
N SER A 84 -26.93 24.84 8.24
CA SER A 84 -28.10 25.72 8.14
C SER A 84 -29.33 25.10 8.80
N ALA A 85 -30.13 25.92 9.48
CA ALA A 85 -31.46 25.52 9.98
C ALA A 85 -32.58 25.69 8.94
N ASN A 86 -32.32 26.43 7.84
CA ASN A 86 -33.27 26.54 6.74
C ASN A 86 -33.25 25.25 5.91
N LYS A 87 -34.42 24.63 5.70
CA LYS A 87 -34.57 23.32 5.05
C LYS A 87 -33.96 23.25 3.65
N ASP A 88 -34.22 24.23 2.81
CA ASP A 88 -33.78 24.21 1.42
C ASP A 88 -32.27 24.37 1.31
N VAL A 89 -31.70 25.28 2.13
CA VAL A 89 -30.25 25.44 2.23
C VAL A 89 -29.59 24.19 2.83
N LEU A 90 -30.20 23.57 3.84
CA LEU A 90 -29.69 22.33 4.44
C LEU A 90 -29.70 21.16 3.46
N GLN A 91 -30.73 21.05 2.61
CA GLN A 91 -30.78 20.05 1.55
C GLN A 91 -29.64 20.26 0.55
N GLN A 92 -29.40 21.50 0.11
CA GLN A 92 -28.25 21.81 -0.75
C GLN A 92 -26.91 21.49 -0.08
N GLN A 93 -26.77 21.76 1.22
CA GLN A 93 -25.58 21.39 1.98
C GLN A 93 -25.35 19.88 2.02
N LEU A 94 -26.40 19.08 2.14
CA LEU A 94 -26.33 17.62 2.06
C LEU A 94 -25.93 17.14 0.66
N ASP A 95 -26.61 17.63 -0.37
CA ASP A 95 -26.38 17.19 -1.76
C ASP A 95 -24.95 17.51 -2.22
N ASN A 96 -24.40 18.65 -1.80
CA ASN A 96 -23.02 19.04 -2.09
C ASN A 96 -21.98 18.24 -1.28
N TYR A 97 -22.34 17.78 -0.08
CA TYR A 97 -21.41 17.11 0.82
C TYR A 97 -21.38 15.59 0.64
N GLU A 98 -22.47 15.01 0.16
CA GLU A 98 -22.61 13.57 -0.07
C GLU A 98 -21.52 12.98 -1.00
N PRO A 99 -21.12 13.63 -2.11
CA PRO A 99 -20.00 13.16 -2.93
C PRO A 99 -18.67 13.14 -2.19
N ILE A 100 -18.41 14.12 -1.32
CA ILE A 100 -17.18 14.21 -0.52
C ILE A 100 -17.10 13.05 0.46
N TYR A 101 -18.20 12.81 1.19
CA TYR A 101 -18.30 11.68 2.11
C TYR A 101 -18.05 10.34 1.39
N ARG A 102 -18.73 10.12 0.25
CA ARG A 102 -18.57 8.89 -0.53
C ARG A 102 -17.16 8.71 -1.09
N ASN A 103 -16.53 9.77 -1.58
CA ASN A 103 -15.16 9.73 -2.09
C ASN A 103 -14.21 9.18 -1.02
N ILE A 104 -14.30 9.72 0.19
CA ILE A 104 -13.45 9.31 1.32
C ILE A 104 -13.76 7.88 1.74
N SER A 105 -15.02 7.47 1.79
CA SER A 105 -15.39 6.08 2.10
C SER A 105 -14.84 5.07 1.10
N ILE A 106 -14.75 5.41 -0.19
CA ILE A 106 -14.21 4.49 -1.22
C ILE A 106 -12.69 4.31 -1.07
N HIS A 107 -11.96 5.36 -0.66
CA HIS A 107 -10.51 5.29 -0.44
C HIS A 107 -10.10 4.59 0.86
N GLU A 108 -11.03 4.33 1.79
CA GLU A 108 -10.73 3.72 3.09
C GLU A 108 -9.99 2.39 2.95
N HIS A 109 -10.45 1.52 2.04
CA HIS A 109 -9.82 0.22 1.84
C HIS A 109 -8.36 0.37 1.35
N GLU A 110 -8.13 1.28 0.41
CA GLU A 110 -6.80 1.54 -0.16
C GLU A 110 -5.81 2.02 0.90
N VAL A 111 -6.22 2.98 1.75
CA VAL A 111 -5.39 3.50 2.83
C VAL A 111 -5.08 2.41 3.87
N ILE A 112 -6.07 1.60 4.25
CA ILE A 112 -5.87 0.49 5.21
C ILE A 112 -4.89 -0.54 4.64
N MET A 113 -5.05 -0.93 3.37
CA MET A 113 -4.16 -1.88 2.71
C MET A 113 -2.73 -1.35 2.65
N LEU A 114 -2.55 -0.06 2.35
CA LEU A 114 -1.24 0.59 2.35
C LEU A 114 -0.58 0.56 3.74
N LEU A 115 -1.32 0.94 4.79
CA LEU A 115 -0.83 0.93 6.17
C LEU A 115 -0.46 -0.48 6.64
N ASN A 116 -1.26 -1.49 6.30
CA ASN A 116 -0.97 -2.88 6.63
C ASN A 116 0.32 -3.36 5.94
N LYS A 117 0.47 -3.09 4.63
CA LYS A 117 1.69 -3.41 3.90
C LYS A 117 2.92 -2.71 4.48
N GLY A 118 2.81 -1.43 4.86
CA GLY A 118 3.88 -0.71 5.52
C GLY A 118 4.28 -1.32 6.87
N ARG A 119 3.30 -1.77 7.68
CA ARG A 119 3.54 -2.45 8.95
C ARG A 119 4.25 -3.80 8.77
N GLU A 120 3.87 -4.57 7.76
CA GLU A 120 4.55 -5.82 7.40
C GLU A 120 6.01 -5.57 7.01
N MET A 121 6.28 -4.53 6.22
CA MET A 121 7.64 -4.15 5.83
C MET A 121 8.49 -3.73 7.05
N LEU A 122 7.92 -2.94 7.95
CA LEU A 122 8.57 -2.52 9.20
C LEU A 122 8.87 -3.68 10.15
N THR A 123 8.01 -4.70 10.17
CA THR A 123 8.22 -5.93 10.94
C THR A 123 9.40 -6.74 10.40
N LYS A 124 9.55 -6.80 9.06
CA LYS A 124 10.68 -7.46 8.42
C LYS A 124 11.99 -6.69 8.60
N LYS A 125 11.94 -5.37 8.48
CA LYS A 125 13.11 -4.50 8.61
C LYS A 125 12.69 -3.13 9.17
N PRO A 126 13.04 -2.83 10.44
CA PRO A 126 12.78 -1.52 11.01
C PRO A 126 13.50 -0.42 10.23
N GLU A 127 12.73 0.58 9.79
CA GLU A 127 13.22 1.74 9.05
C GLU A 127 12.54 3.01 9.56
N LYS A 128 13.32 3.93 10.15
CA LYS A 128 12.77 5.13 10.79
C LYS A 128 12.00 6.04 9.83
N GLN A 129 12.45 6.14 8.58
CA GLN A 129 11.81 7.00 7.58
C GLN A 129 10.44 6.43 7.18
N LEU A 130 10.38 5.14 6.88
CA LEU A 130 9.14 4.44 6.60
C LEU A 130 8.16 4.52 7.78
N GLN A 131 8.64 4.34 9.02
CA GLN A 131 7.79 4.50 10.21
C GLN A 131 7.14 5.88 10.26
N ARG A 132 7.92 6.94 10.08
CA ARG A 132 7.41 8.32 10.07
C ARG A 132 6.39 8.57 8.97
N GLU A 133 6.62 8.00 7.78
CA GLU A 133 5.67 8.09 6.66
C GLU A 133 4.35 7.37 6.99
N MET A 134 4.41 6.17 7.55
CA MET A 134 3.22 5.41 7.96
C MET A 134 2.44 6.14 9.06
N ASP A 135 3.14 6.67 10.06
CA ASP A 135 2.53 7.45 11.13
C ASP A 135 1.85 8.71 10.58
N LYS A 136 2.48 9.41 9.62
CA LYS A 136 1.91 10.60 8.97
C LYS A 136 0.66 10.26 8.17
N ILE A 137 0.69 9.19 7.36
CA ILE A 137 -0.48 8.73 6.59
C ILE A 137 -1.63 8.38 7.54
N GLN A 138 -1.35 7.62 8.59
CA GLN A 138 -2.36 7.23 9.58
C GLN A 138 -2.96 8.44 10.28
N GLN A 139 -2.15 9.38 10.76
CA GLN A 139 -2.64 10.58 11.43
C GLN A 139 -3.52 11.45 10.51
N ASN A 140 -3.07 11.68 9.28
CA ASN A 140 -3.82 12.47 8.30
C ASN A 140 -5.13 11.79 7.91
N TRP A 141 -5.12 10.47 7.69
CA TRP A 141 -6.31 9.69 7.42
C TRP A 141 -7.34 9.75 8.55
N GLU A 142 -6.92 9.51 9.79
CA GLU A 142 -7.82 9.56 10.96
C GLU A 142 -8.35 10.97 11.24
N LYS A 143 -7.57 12.01 10.90
CA LYS A 143 -8.06 13.39 10.93
C LYS A 143 -9.14 13.61 9.86
N LEU A 144 -8.83 13.29 8.61
CA LEU A 144 -9.74 13.45 7.47
C LEU A 144 -11.06 12.72 7.70
N LYS A 145 -10.98 11.43 8.05
CA LYS A 145 -12.14 10.58 8.32
C LYS A 145 -13.00 11.15 9.44
N ARG A 146 -12.41 11.59 10.56
CA ARG A 146 -13.17 12.20 11.66
C ARG A 146 -13.90 13.46 11.24
N GLU A 147 -13.20 14.40 10.59
CA GLU A 147 -13.82 15.67 10.17
C GLU A 147 -14.97 15.41 9.20
N VAL A 148 -14.81 14.44 8.31
CA VAL A 148 -15.83 14.13 7.31
C VAL A 148 -17.04 13.42 7.88
N VAL A 149 -16.83 12.42 8.73
CA VAL A 149 -17.89 11.69 9.41
C VAL A 149 -18.66 12.61 10.37
N ASP A 150 -17.97 13.49 11.12
CA ASP A 150 -18.62 14.46 12.01
C ASP A 150 -19.57 15.38 11.23
N ARG A 151 -19.07 15.99 10.14
CA ARG A 151 -19.88 16.90 9.33
C ARG A 151 -21.06 16.20 8.67
N HIS A 152 -20.85 15.00 8.11
CA HIS A 152 -21.92 14.21 7.52
C HIS A 152 -23.00 13.89 8.57
N THR A 153 -22.59 13.43 9.77
CA THR A 153 -23.50 13.11 10.88
C THR A 153 -24.31 14.35 11.29
N ARG A 154 -23.66 15.49 11.46
CA ARG A 154 -24.33 16.75 11.86
C ARG A 154 -25.36 17.22 10.83
N LEU A 155 -25.06 17.12 9.54
CA LEU A 155 -26.00 17.45 8.46
C LEU A 155 -27.22 16.52 8.48
N GLN A 156 -26.99 15.21 8.61
CA GLN A 156 -28.06 14.21 8.68
C GLN A 156 -28.96 14.42 9.91
N THR A 157 -28.37 14.59 11.09
CA THR A 157 -29.11 14.86 12.33
C THR A 157 -29.93 16.16 12.23
N CYS A 158 -29.36 17.23 11.68
CA CYS A 158 -30.09 18.48 11.50
C CYS A 158 -31.27 18.31 10.54
N MET A 159 -31.10 17.55 9.46
CA MET A 159 -32.18 17.28 8.50
C MET A 159 -33.29 16.43 9.13
N GLU A 160 -32.94 15.47 9.98
CA GLU A 160 -33.92 14.71 10.75
C GLU A 160 -34.75 15.62 11.68
N HIS A 161 -34.09 16.52 12.41
CA HIS A 161 -34.77 17.50 13.27
C HIS A 161 -35.66 18.45 12.46
N CYS A 162 -35.16 18.92 11.32
CA CYS A 162 -35.89 19.79 10.39
C CYS A 162 -37.18 19.11 9.92
N LYS A 163 -37.10 17.85 9.46
CA LYS A 163 -38.27 17.05 9.04
C LYS A 163 -39.29 16.89 10.18
N LYS A 164 -38.84 16.58 11.40
CA LYS A 164 -39.72 16.48 12.58
C LYS A 164 -40.43 17.80 12.89
N TYR A 165 -39.71 18.92 12.82
CA TYR A 165 -40.27 20.25 13.06
C TYR A 165 -41.40 20.57 12.06
N TYR A 166 -41.13 20.47 10.76
CA TYR A 166 -42.15 20.76 9.74
C TYR A 166 -43.35 19.81 9.83
N THR A 167 -43.12 18.53 10.11
CA THR A 167 -44.23 17.57 10.33
C THR A 167 -45.13 18.00 11.49
N ASN A 168 -44.56 18.47 12.59
CA ASN A 168 -45.33 18.96 13.73
C ASN A 168 -46.00 20.30 13.45
N GLN A 169 -45.32 21.21 12.74
CA GLN A 169 -45.87 22.48 12.30
C GLN A 169 -47.09 22.27 11.41
N ASP A 170 -47.00 21.42 10.38
CA ASP A 170 -48.09 21.13 9.46
C ASP A 170 -49.32 20.55 10.16
N ARG A 171 -49.11 19.82 11.27
CA ARG A 171 -50.21 19.30 12.11
C ARG A 171 -50.82 20.37 13.02
N PHE A 172 -50.01 21.32 13.48
CA PHE A 172 -50.41 22.34 14.44
C PHE A 172 -51.07 23.56 13.77
N MET A 173 -50.59 23.95 12.58
CA MET A 173 -51.09 25.13 11.86
C MET A 173 -52.59 25.08 11.56
N PRO A 174 -53.20 23.94 11.18
CA PRO A 174 -54.65 23.85 10.99
C PRO A 174 -55.48 23.93 12.28
N TRP A 175 -54.87 23.69 13.44
CA TRP A 175 -55.54 23.76 14.74
C TRP A 175 -55.62 25.18 15.30
N LEU A 176 -54.65 26.04 14.95
CA LEU A 176 -54.57 27.45 15.29
C LEU A 176 -55.66 28.27 14.57
#